data_AF-A0A7X8F230-F1
#
_entry.id   AF-A0A7X8F230-F1
#
_cell.length_a   1.000
_cell.length_b   1.000
_cell.length_c   1.000
_cell.angle_alpha   90.00
_cell.angle_beta   90.00
_cell.angle_gamma   90.00
#
_symmetry.space_group_name_H-M   'P 1'
#
loop_
_entity.id
_entity.type
_entity.pdbx_description
1 polymer ?
#
loop_
_entity_poly.entity_id
_entity_poly.type
_entity_poly.pdbx_seq_one_letter_code
_entity_poly.pdbx_strand_id
1 'polypeptide(L)'
;MQENPEALNTQAIKLATNGSYTEAVACLKRALAIDRENYLLWYNLGIIYRNSGELEHAKQSLIKAAALNSEDSDIFETLGVICYSLQEYDNSYGYFMSALEICQDDARIWNNLGVLLFARGDYAEASEAFEEAVTIFPHYYDALYNLRDTYTELGNTRGAAICDEQLKSISPPQN
;
A
#
# COMPACT_ATOMS: atom_id res chain seq x y z
N MET A 1 14.60 19.30 -29.33
CA MET A 1 13.38 18.69 -28.76
C MET A 1 13.38 19.02 -27.28
N GLN A 2 12.36 19.74 -26.81
CA GLN A 2 12.21 20.00 -25.38
C GLN A 2 11.71 18.71 -24.72
N GLU A 3 12.32 18.33 -23.60
CA GLU A 3 11.88 17.18 -22.83
C GLU A 3 10.44 17.39 -22.35
N ASN A 4 9.61 16.35 -22.42
CA ASN A 4 8.22 16.38 -21.95
C ASN A 4 8.12 15.57 -20.64
N PRO A 5 7.62 16.16 -19.53
CA PRO A 5 7.44 15.47 -18.26
C PRO A 5 6.66 14.15 -18.37
N GLU A 6 5.59 14.12 -19.16
CA GLU A 6 4.74 12.94 -19.34
C GLU A 6 5.46 11.82 -20.08
N ALA A 7 6.25 12.17 -21.10
CA ALA A 7 7.06 11.21 -21.83
C ALA A 7 8.18 10.62 -20.95
N LEU A 8 8.81 11.47 -20.12
CA LEU A 8 9.82 11.04 -19.15
C LEU A 8 9.21 10.15 -18.06
N ASN A 9 8.00 10.46 -17.59
CA ASN A 9 7.25 9.62 -16.65
C ASN A 9 6.96 8.23 -17.23
N THR A 10 6.42 8.19 -18.46
CA THR A 10 6.12 6.93 -19.16
C THR A 10 7.39 6.09 -19.36
N GLN A 11 8.50 6.74 -19.73
CA GLN A 11 9.80 6.08 -19.86
C GLN A 11 10.29 5.53 -18.52
N ALA A 12 10.15 6.30 -17.43
CA ALA A 12 10.56 5.87 -16.10
C ALA A 12 9.80 4.62 -15.64
N ILE A 13 8.48 4.60 -15.81
CA ILE A 13 7.64 3.44 -15.46
C ILE A 13 8.12 2.20 -16.23
N LYS A 14 8.35 2.32 -17.54
CA LYS A 14 8.85 1.21 -18.37
C LYS A 14 10.23 0.71 -17.91
N LEU A 15 11.14 1.61 -17.56
CA LEU A 15 12.46 1.26 -17.05
C LEU A 15 12.35 0.52 -15.71
N ALA A 16 11.49 1.00 -14.81
CA ALA A 16 11.25 0.36 -13.52
C ALA A 16 10.64 -1.03 -13.66
N THR A 17 9.70 -1.24 -14.59
CA THR A 17 9.16 -2.57 -14.89
C THR A 17 10.23 -3.56 -15.38
N ASN A 18 11.29 -3.06 -16.03
CA ASN A 18 12.44 -3.86 -16.46
C ASN A 18 13.53 -4.01 -15.38
N GLY A 19 13.33 -3.46 -14.17
CA GLY A 19 14.31 -3.46 -13.09
C GLY A 19 15.42 -2.41 -13.20
N SER A 20 15.37 -1.53 -14.21
CA SER A 20 16.33 -0.43 -14.42
C SER A 20 15.99 0.78 -13.54
N TYR A 21 16.04 0.59 -12.22
CA TYR A 21 15.56 1.59 -11.25
C TYR A 21 16.37 2.89 -11.27
N THR A 22 17.69 2.82 -11.42
CA THR A 22 18.57 4.00 -11.45
C THR A 22 18.21 4.93 -12.61
N GLU A 23 18.04 4.37 -13.82
CA GLU A 23 17.64 5.13 -15.00
C GLU A 23 16.20 5.65 -14.89
N ALA A 24 15.30 4.88 -14.28
CA ALA A 24 13.93 5.29 -14.02
C ALA A 24 13.87 6.52 -13.10
N VAL A 25 14.60 6.50 -11.98
CA VAL A 25 14.76 7.64 -11.07
C VAL A 25 15.33 8.85 -11.78
N ALA A 26 16.35 8.67 -12.64
CA ALA A 26 16.93 9.77 -13.41
C ALA A 26 15.91 10.42 -14.37
N CYS A 27 15.05 9.62 -14.99
CA CYS A 27 13.97 10.12 -15.85
C CYS A 27 12.95 10.94 -15.05
N LEU A 28 12.51 10.46 -13.88
CA LEU A 28 11.57 11.21 -13.04
C LEU A 28 12.18 12.48 -12.45
N LYS A 29 13.46 12.46 -12.06
CA LYS A 29 14.13 13.68 -11.60
C LYS A 29 14.21 14.74 -12.69
N ARG A 30 14.39 14.35 -13.96
CA ARG A 30 14.29 15.27 -15.12
C ARG A 30 12.87 15.77 -15.33
N ALA A 31 11.87 14.89 -15.22
CA ALA A 31 10.46 15.28 -15.33
C ALA A 31 10.09 16.31 -14.24
N LEU A 32 10.49 16.06 -13.00
CA LEU A 32 10.32 16.97 -11.86
C LEU A 32 11.12 18.27 -11.99
N ALA A 33 12.25 18.27 -12.71
CA ALA A 33 12.96 19.52 -12.99
C ALA A 33 12.16 20.46 -13.90
N ILE A 34 11.25 19.92 -14.71
CA ILE A 34 10.38 20.65 -15.63
C ILE A 34 9.04 20.99 -14.95
N ASP A 35 8.46 20.04 -14.21
CA ASP A 35 7.16 20.17 -13.54
C ASP A 35 7.22 19.69 -12.08
N ARG A 36 7.49 20.62 -11.16
CA ARG A 36 7.74 20.32 -9.74
C ARG A 36 6.47 20.10 -8.92
N GLU A 37 5.34 20.61 -9.39
CA GLU A 37 4.07 20.62 -8.66
C GLU A 37 3.16 19.45 -9.07
N ASN A 38 3.63 18.61 -9.99
CA ASN A 38 2.93 17.41 -10.40
C ASN A 38 3.10 16.28 -9.38
N TYR A 39 2.06 16.08 -8.57
CA TYR A 39 2.06 15.07 -7.52
C TYR A 39 2.26 13.63 -8.06
N LEU A 40 1.79 13.32 -9.28
CA LEU A 40 1.94 12.00 -9.89
C LEU A 40 3.41 11.66 -10.16
N LEU A 41 4.24 12.65 -10.52
CA LEU A 41 5.67 12.43 -10.71
C LEU A 41 6.37 12.10 -9.39
N TRP A 42 5.98 12.77 -8.29
CA TRP A 42 6.46 12.46 -6.95
C TRP A 42 5.98 11.10 -6.46
N TYR A 43 4.71 10.76 -6.71
CA TYR A 43 4.13 9.46 -6.39
C TYR A 43 4.87 8.33 -7.10
N ASN A 44 5.03 8.43 -8.43
CA ASN A 44 5.75 7.43 -9.22
C ASN A 44 7.22 7.32 -8.80
N LEU A 45 7.85 8.43 -8.40
CA LEU A 45 9.22 8.40 -7.88
C LEU A 45 9.28 7.62 -6.56
N GLY A 46 8.29 7.83 -5.69
CA GLY A 46 8.10 7.06 -4.47
C GLY A 46 7.96 5.56 -4.72
N ILE A 47 7.09 5.17 -5.66
CA ILE A 47 6.88 3.76 -6.02
C ILE A 47 8.17 3.13 -6.56
N ILE A 48 8.91 3.84 -7.41
CA ILE A 48 10.17 3.33 -7.97
C ILE A 48 11.22 3.14 -6.89
N TYR A 49 11.37 4.09 -5.96
CA TYR A 49 12.25 3.94 -4.81
C TYR A 49 11.84 2.79 -3.88
N ARG A 50 10.53 2.60 -3.66
CA ARG A 50 10.03 1.46 -2.88
C ARG A 50 10.43 0.14 -3.53
N ASN A 51 10.26 0.02 -4.85
CA ASN A 51 10.57 -1.19 -5.59
C ASN A 51 12.09 -1.45 -5.69
N SER A 52 12.94 -0.41 -5.61
CA SER A 52 14.40 -0.56 -5.49
C SER A 52 14.90 -0.82 -4.07
N GLY A 53 14.01 -0.81 -3.07
CA GLY A 53 14.35 -1.00 -1.65
C GLY A 53 14.81 0.27 -0.92
N GLU A 54 14.80 1.43 -1.58
CA GLU A 54 15.20 2.70 -1.00
C GLU A 54 14.03 3.37 -0.24
N LEU A 55 13.57 2.71 0.83
CA LEU A 55 12.33 3.05 1.53
C LEU A 55 12.29 4.49 2.08
N GLU A 56 13.41 5.04 2.55
CA GLU A 56 13.48 6.43 3.03
C GLU A 56 13.28 7.45 1.90
N HIS A 57 13.89 7.22 0.73
CA HIS A 57 13.68 8.07 -0.45
C HIS A 57 12.24 7.93 -0.98
N ALA A 58 11.67 6.72 -0.88
CA ALA A 58 10.28 6.47 -1.23
C ALA A 58 9.34 7.31 -0.36
N LYS A 59 9.51 7.23 0.97
CA LYS A 59 8.74 8.00 1.96
C LYS A 59 8.84 9.50 1.71
N GLN A 60 10.04 10.04 1.51
CA GLN A 60 10.22 11.47 1.24
C GLN A 60 9.50 11.92 -0.04
N SER A 61 9.55 11.12 -1.10
CA SER A 61 8.89 11.42 -2.37
C SER A 61 7.37 11.40 -2.22
N LEU A 62 6.82 10.43 -1.49
CA LEU A 62 5.39 10.34 -1.23
C LEU A 62 4.87 11.43 -0.28
N ILE A 63 5.65 11.86 0.70
CA ILE A 63 5.31 13.05 1.52
C ILE A 63 5.18 14.29 0.63
N LYS A 64 6.03 14.44 -0.40
CA LYS A 64 5.89 15.52 -1.38
C LYS A 64 4.63 15.36 -2.24
N ALA A 65 4.29 14.14 -2.65
CA ALA A 65 3.05 13.86 -3.38
C ALA A 65 1.82 14.21 -2.53
N ALA A 66 1.77 13.77 -1.26
CA ALA A 66 0.68 14.03 -0.33
C ALA A 66 0.50 15.53 -0.03
N ALA A 67 1.60 16.29 0.04
CA ALA A 67 1.55 17.74 0.23
C ALA A 67 0.98 18.50 -0.99
N LEU A 68 1.06 17.91 -2.19
CA LEU A 68 0.53 18.48 -3.44
C LEU A 68 -0.90 17.97 -3.73
N ASN A 69 -1.25 16.77 -3.28
CA ASN A 69 -2.58 16.20 -3.37
C ASN A 69 -2.90 15.38 -2.12
N SER A 70 -3.78 15.90 -1.28
CA SER A 70 -4.22 15.27 -0.03
C SER A 70 -5.51 14.46 -0.16
N GLU A 71 -6.07 14.33 -1.36
CA GLU A 71 -7.33 13.61 -1.62
C GLU A 71 -7.12 12.25 -2.30
N ASP A 72 -5.88 11.81 -2.45
CA ASP A 72 -5.52 10.55 -3.09
C ASP A 72 -5.14 9.49 -2.04
N SER A 73 -6.05 8.55 -1.78
CA SER A 73 -5.89 7.50 -0.78
C SER A 73 -4.71 6.57 -1.08
N ASP A 74 -4.37 6.33 -2.35
CA ASP A 74 -3.27 5.44 -2.73
C ASP A 74 -1.91 5.98 -2.24
N ILE A 75 -1.76 7.31 -2.15
CA ILE A 75 -0.54 7.95 -1.61
C ILE A 75 -0.39 7.60 -0.12
N PHE A 76 -1.46 7.75 0.65
CA PHE A 76 -1.46 7.49 2.09
C PHE A 76 -1.36 6.00 2.39
N GLU A 77 -2.04 5.14 1.64
CA GLU A 77 -1.87 3.68 1.72
C GLU A 77 -0.40 3.30 1.50
N THR A 78 0.21 3.81 0.43
CA THR A 78 1.62 3.51 0.11
C THR A 78 2.57 4.02 1.21
N LEU A 79 2.33 5.21 1.77
CA LEU A 79 3.08 5.72 2.92
C LEU A 79 2.93 4.80 4.14
N GLY A 80 1.73 4.30 4.41
CA GLY A 80 1.45 3.33 5.46
C GLY A 80 2.27 2.06 5.31
N VAL A 81 2.28 1.47 4.11
CA VAL A 81 3.05 0.25 3.78
C VAL A 81 4.56 0.48 3.91
N ILE A 82 5.07 1.64 3.48
CA ILE A 82 6.49 1.97 3.61
C ILE A 82 6.87 2.16 5.08
N CYS A 83 6.06 2.86 5.87
CA CYS A 83 6.31 3.04 7.30
C CYS A 83 6.27 1.69 8.04
N TYR A 84 5.35 0.79 7.68
CA TYR A 84 5.34 -0.58 8.20
C TYR A 84 6.66 -1.32 7.90
N SER A 85 7.13 -1.23 6.66
CA SER A 85 8.39 -1.86 6.23
C SER A 85 9.63 -1.27 6.92
N LEU A 86 9.56 0.00 7.32
CA LEU A 86 10.56 0.70 8.15
C LEU A 86 10.39 0.44 9.66
N GLN A 87 9.39 -0.37 10.08
CA GLN A 87 9.01 -0.61 11.48
C GLN A 87 8.55 0.64 12.24
N GLU A 88 8.10 1.66 11.52
CA GLU A 88 7.49 2.87 12.08
C GLU A 88 5.97 2.69 12.25
N TYR A 89 5.57 1.81 13.16
CA TYR A 89 4.19 1.35 13.27
C TYR A 89 3.17 2.46 13.59
N ASP A 90 3.53 3.47 14.38
CA ASP A 90 2.61 4.57 14.69
C ASP A 90 2.37 5.49 13.49
N ASN A 91 3.42 5.78 12.71
CA ASN A 91 3.27 6.52 11.45
C ASN A 91 2.47 5.71 10.43
N SER A 92 2.73 4.39 10.35
CA SER A 92 2.00 3.47 9.48
C SER A 92 0.50 3.50 9.77
N TYR A 93 0.14 3.40 11.06
CA TYR A 93 -1.26 3.48 11.49
C TYR A 93 -1.90 4.82 11.08
N GLY A 94 -1.24 5.94 11.38
CA GLY A 94 -1.75 7.27 11.02
C GLY A 94 -2.00 7.44 9.52
N TYR A 95 -1.13 6.90 8.68
CA TYR A 95 -1.30 6.94 7.23
C TYR A 95 -2.41 6.02 6.73
N PHE A 96 -2.59 4.81 7.27
CA PHE A 96 -3.74 3.98 6.91
C PHE A 96 -5.06 4.62 7.33
N MET A 97 -5.13 5.23 8.52
CA MET A 97 -6.31 5.97 8.94
C MET A 97 -6.60 7.15 8.00
N SER A 98 -5.58 7.91 7.59
CA SER A 98 -5.74 9.00 6.61
C SER A 98 -6.26 8.49 5.26
N ALA A 99 -5.78 7.32 4.82
CA ALA A 99 -6.24 6.72 3.57
C ALA A 99 -7.71 6.27 3.66
N LEU A 100 -8.13 5.70 4.81
CA LEU A 100 -9.52 5.33 5.10
C LEU A 100 -10.45 6.53 5.27
N GLU A 101 -9.98 7.66 5.79
CA GLU A 101 -10.76 8.91 5.84
C GLU A 101 -11.16 9.39 4.44
N ILE A 102 -10.29 9.14 3.44
CA ILE A 102 -10.53 9.48 2.03
C ILE A 102 -11.39 8.41 1.35
N CYS A 103 -11.06 7.13 1.53
CA CYS A 103 -11.73 6.00 0.90
C CYS A 103 -12.01 4.89 1.92
N GLN A 104 -13.22 4.90 2.50
CA GLN A 104 -13.64 3.91 3.51
C GLN A 104 -13.94 2.53 2.90
N ASP A 105 -14.28 2.47 1.62
CA ASP A 105 -14.70 1.25 0.92
C ASP A 105 -13.54 0.57 0.15
N ASP A 106 -12.29 0.76 0.57
CA ASP A 106 -11.12 0.06 -0.02
C ASP A 106 -10.65 -1.09 0.88
N ALA A 107 -10.98 -2.31 0.46
CA ALA A 107 -10.60 -3.54 1.16
C ALA A 107 -9.08 -3.71 1.33
N ARG A 108 -8.26 -3.17 0.43
CA ARG A 108 -6.79 -3.30 0.49
C ARG A 108 -6.23 -2.52 1.68
N ILE A 109 -6.76 -1.32 1.92
CA ILE A 109 -6.33 -0.47 3.03
C ILE A 109 -6.72 -1.12 4.36
N TRP A 110 -7.95 -1.63 4.47
CA TRP A 110 -8.40 -2.38 5.65
C TRP A 110 -7.56 -3.63 5.92
N ASN A 111 -7.23 -4.41 4.88
CA ASN A 111 -6.33 -5.55 5.02
C ASN A 111 -4.93 -5.12 5.50
N ASN A 112 -4.36 -4.06 4.94
CA ASN A 112 -3.04 -3.56 5.34
C ASN A 112 -3.04 -3.04 6.79
N LEU A 113 -4.12 -2.39 7.22
CA LEU A 113 -4.31 -1.98 8.62
C LEU A 113 -4.39 -3.19 9.54
N GLY A 114 -5.13 -4.24 9.16
CA GLY A 114 -5.19 -5.49 9.90
C GLY A 114 -3.81 -6.15 10.06
N VAL A 115 -3.00 -6.17 8.99
CA VAL A 115 -1.62 -6.71 9.02
C VAL A 115 -0.76 -5.92 10.01
N LEU A 116 -0.86 -4.58 10.01
CA LEU A 116 -0.16 -3.74 10.96
C LEU A 116 -0.57 -4.03 12.42
N LEU A 117 -1.88 -4.12 12.69
CA LEU A 117 -2.42 -4.38 14.02
C LEU A 117 -2.03 -5.77 14.52
N PHE A 118 -2.09 -6.77 13.64
CA PHE A 118 -1.63 -8.12 13.94
C PHE A 118 -0.14 -8.13 14.32
N ALA A 119 0.71 -7.42 13.58
CA ALA A 119 2.14 -7.31 13.88
C ALA A 119 2.44 -6.61 15.21
N ARG A 120 1.53 -5.76 15.71
CA ARG A 120 1.60 -5.15 17.04
C ARG A 120 1.09 -6.06 18.17
N GLY A 121 0.43 -7.18 17.82
CA GLY A 121 -0.25 -8.07 18.77
C GLY A 121 -1.66 -7.60 19.15
N ASP A 122 -2.18 -6.56 18.47
CA ASP A 122 -3.51 -5.99 18.69
C ASP A 122 -4.55 -6.82 17.92
N TYR A 123 -4.69 -8.11 18.29
CA TYR A 123 -5.42 -9.10 17.49
C TYR A 123 -6.93 -8.85 17.39
N ALA A 124 -7.55 -8.24 18.40
CA ALA A 124 -8.98 -7.93 18.36
C ALA A 124 -9.26 -6.89 17.27
N GLU A 125 -8.53 -5.78 17.30
CA GLU A 125 -8.60 -4.71 16.31
C GLU A 125 -8.16 -5.18 14.92
N ALA A 126 -7.16 -6.07 14.84
CA ALA A 126 -6.78 -6.70 13.59
C ALA A 126 -7.93 -7.50 12.98
N SER A 127 -8.67 -8.27 13.79
CA SER A 127 -9.82 -9.03 13.31
C SER A 127 -10.93 -8.12 12.79
N GLU A 128 -11.21 -7.00 13.45
CA GLU A 128 -12.18 -6.00 12.97
C GLU A 128 -11.75 -5.43 11.61
N ALA A 129 -10.48 -5.05 11.44
CA ALA A 129 -9.97 -4.53 10.18
C ALA A 129 -10.05 -5.56 9.04
N PHE A 130 -9.69 -6.82 9.30
CA PHE A 130 -9.83 -7.87 8.31
C PHE A 130 -11.30 -8.22 8.00
N GLU A 131 -12.19 -8.17 8.99
CA GLU A 131 -13.64 -8.32 8.82
C GLU A 131 -14.22 -7.25 7.88
N GLU A 132 -13.78 -5.99 8.00
CA GLU A 132 -14.17 -4.92 7.08
C GLU A 132 -13.65 -5.19 5.66
N ALA A 133 -12.39 -5.61 5.52
CA ALA A 133 -11.82 -5.96 4.22
C ALA A 133 -12.61 -7.07 3.49
N VAL A 134 -13.03 -8.12 4.21
CA VAL A 134 -13.84 -9.21 3.64
C VAL A 134 -15.31 -8.84 3.49
N THR A 135 -15.82 -7.86 4.25
CA THR A 135 -17.16 -7.31 4.04
C THR A 135 -17.23 -6.55 2.71
N ILE A 136 -16.23 -5.73 2.43
CA ILE A 136 -16.12 -4.96 1.18
C ILE A 136 -15.81 -5.90 0.01
N PHE A 137 -14.87 -6.82 0.17
CA PHE A 137 -14.50 -7.80 -0.85
C PHE A 137 -14.54 -9.24 -0.31
N PRO A 138 -15.69 -9.94 -0.38
CA PRO A 138 -15.89 -11.27 0.20
C PRO A 138 -14.99 -12.39 -0.32
N HIS A 139 -14.30 -12.18 -1.45
CA HIS A 139 -13.37 -13.14 -2.02
C HIS A 139 -11.91 -12.68 -1.92
N TYR A 140 -11.61 -11.73 -1.03
CA TYR A 140 -10.25 -11.28 -0.80
C TYR A 140 -9.45 -12.37 -0.07
N TYR A 141 -8.72 -13.16 -0.85
CA TYR A 141 -7.96 -14.31 -0.34
C TYR A 141 -7.01 -13.94 0.82
N ASP A 142 -6.21 -12.88 0.66
CA ASP A 142 -5.24 -12.47 1.69
C ASP A 142 -5.93 -12.03 2.99
N ALA A 143 -7.00 -11.23 2.90
CA ALA A 143 -7.75 -10.80 4.07
C ALA A 143 -8.44 -11.98 4.78
N LEU A 144 -8.98 -12.96 4.04
CA LEU A 144 -9.56 -14.17 4.63
C LEU A 144 -8.52 -15.05 5.31
N TYR A 145 -7.34 -15.18 4.71
CA TYR A 145 -6.22 -15.91 5.29
C TYR A 145 -5.77 -15.24 6.59
N ASN A 146 -5.57 -13.93 6.56
CA ASN A 146 -5.15 -13.15 7.73
C ASN A 146 -6.21 -13.15 8.83
N LEU A 147 -7.50 -13.05 8.48
CA LEU A 147 -8.61 -13.11 9.43
C LEU A 147 -8.67 -14.47 10.14
N ARG A 148 -8.49 -15.58 9.39
CA ARG A 148 -8.42 -16.92 9.97
C ARG A 148 -7.29 -17.04 11.00
N ASP A 149 -6.11 -16.57 10.65
CA ASP A 149 -4.94 -16.66 11.52
C ASP A 149 -5.15 -15.79 12.77
N THR A 150 -5.71 -14.59 12.60
CA THR A 150 -6.09 -13.70 13.69
C THR A 150 -7.13 -14.32 14.62
N TYR A 151 -8.17 -14.95 14.07
CA TYR A 151 -9.14 -15.69 14.89
C TYR A 151 -8.52 -16.87 15.63
N THR A 152 -7.49 -17.51 15.07
CA THR A 152 -6.77 -18.58 15.75
C THR A 152 -6.01 -18.04 16.97
N GLU A 153 -5.31 -16.91 16.82
CA GLU A 153 -4.65 -16.22 17.95
C GLU A 153 -5.64 -15.79 19.03
N LEU A 154 -6.85 -15.36 18.64
CA LEU A 154 -7.94 -15.02 19.56
C LEU A 154 -8.66 -16.25 20.18
N GLY A 155 -8.36 -17.48 19.73
CA GLY A 155 -9.09 -18.68 20.12
C GLY A 155 -10.53 -18.76 19.58
N ASN A 156 -10.89 -17.91 18.61
CA ASN A 156 -12.17 -17.92 17.91
C ASN A 156 -12.21 -19.04 16.85
N THR A 157 -12.26 -20.29 17.33
CA THR A 157 -12.27 -21.49 16.48
C THR A 157 -13.43 -21.52 15.48
N ARG A 158 -14.58 -20.93 15.83
CA ARG A 158 -15.74 -20.84 14.93
C ARG A 158 -15.47 -19.89 13.78
N GLY A 159 -14.94 -18.70 14.05
CA GLY A 159 -14.59 -17.72 13.03
C GLY A 159 -13.55 -18.28 12.06
N ALA A 160 -12.47 -18.87 12.59
CA ALA A 160 -11.42 -19.49 11.77
C ALA A 160 -11.98 -20.57 10.83
N ALA A 161 -12.87 -21.44 11.32
CA ALA A 161 -13.49 -22.48 10.49
C ALA A 161 -14.37 -21.91 9.36
N ILE A 162 -15.03 -20.76 9.58
CA ILE A 162 -15.80 -20.08 8.53
C ILE A 162 -14.85 -19.56 7.45
N CYS A 163 -13.75 -18.93 7.83
CA CYS A 163 -12.73 -18.47 6.89
C CYS A 163 -12.14 -19.63 6.09
N ASP A 164 -11.85 -20.78 6.72
CA ASP A 164 -11.35 -21.97 6.02
C ASP A 164 -12.32 -22.50 4.96
N GLU A 165 -13.62 -22.53 5.25
CA GLU A 165 -14.62 -22.94 4.26
C GLU A 165 -14.70 -21.95 3.09
N GLN A 166 -14.60 -20.65 3.35
CA GLN A 166 -14.55 -19.64 2.29
C GLN A 166 -13.27 -19.76 1.45
N LEU A 167 -12.12 -19.94 2.07
CA LEU A 167 -10.84 -20.12 1.38
C LEU A 167 -10.83 -21.35 0.47
N LYS A 168 -11.50 -22.45 0.84
CA LYS A 168 -11.64 -23.63 -0.05
C LYS A 168 -12.43 -23.34 -1.33
N SER A 169 -13.33 -22.35 -1.28
CA SER A 169 -14.13 -21.94 -2.44
C SER A 169 -13.40 -20.97 -3.38
N ILE A 170 -12.21 -20.49 -2.97
CA ILE A 170 -11.43 -19.48 -3.70
C ILE A 170 -10.06 -20.07 -4.03
N SER A 171 -9.62 -19.94 -5.28
CA SER A 171 -8.26 -20.33 -5.65
C SER A 171 -7.25 -19.32 -5.07
N PRO A 172 -6.12 -19.76 -4.49
CA PRO A 172 -5.06 -18.83 -4.09
C PRO A 172 -4.55 -18.03 -5.30
N PRO A 173 -4.11 -16.77 -5.11
CA PRO A 173 -3.55 -15.97 -6.19
C PRO A 173 -2.35 -16.68 -6.82
N GLN A 174 -2.28 -16.66 -8.16
CA GLN A 174 -1.12 -17.15 -8.90
C GLN A 174 -0.08 -16.03 -8.91
N ASN A 175 1.00 -16.19 -8.13
CA ASN A 175 2.14 -15.28 -8.09
C ASN A 175 2.87 -15.18 -9.44
#